data_AF-A0A1C6ICV4-F1
#
_entry.id   AF-A0A1C6ICV4-F1
#
_cell.length_a   1.000
_cell.length_b   1.000
_cell.length_c   1.000
_cell.angle_alpha   90.00
_cell.angle_beta   90.00
_cell.angle_gamma   90.00
#
_symmetry.space_group_name_H-M   'P 1'
#
loop_
_entity.id
_entity.type
_entity.pdbx_description
1 polymer ?
#
loop_
_entity_poly.entity_id
_entity_poly.type
_entity_poly.pdbx_seq_one_letter_code
_entity_poly.pdbx_strand_id
1 'polypeptide(L)'
;MVSNANFIGMLYASLFVPPQRILMWSYGISLYSQNKQEKSLKKIVLHPCVISIFIGIIVMIAYNLHIYLPTGISKTIKMIGSCSTPLCLIVVGTFASNLRFRELINKHVILFSIYRLIMIPCIILILFLIFPVNRLCRNVCVLLTAIPAATATVLLAKQYSVNALFATKVLVLSSLLSILTIPFVTYLLEIV
;
A
#
# COMPACT_ATOMS: atom_id res chain seq x y z
N MET A 1 -23.32 18.26 1.38
CA MET A 1 -22.29 18.05 2.43
C MET A 1 -21.53 16.73 2.27
N VAL A 2 -22.19 15.60 1.97
CA VAL A 2 -21.55 14.29 1.72
C VAL A 2 -20.48 14.33 0.60
N SER A 3 -20.70 15.10 -0.47
CA SER A 3 -19.74 15.24 -1.57
C SER A 3 -18.41 15.89 -1.15
N ASN A 4 -18.43 16.85 -0.21
CA ASN A 4 -17.20 17.51 0.26
C ASN A 4 -16.39 16.60 1.17
N ALA A 5 -17.06 15.81 2.03
CA ALA A 5 -16.40 14.82 2.88
C ALA A 5 -15.69 13.74 2.07
N ASN A 6 -16.32 13.27 0.98
CA ASN A 6 -15.72 12.30 0.07
C ASN A 6 -14.48 12.86 -0.63
N PHE A 7 -14.54 14.10 -1.13
CA PHE A 7 -13.40 14.75 -1.77
C PHE A 7 -12.22 14.92 -0.80
N ILE A 8 -12.48 15.42 0.41
CA ILE A 8 -11.46 15.63 1.45
C ILE A 8 -10.84 14.28 1.87
N GLY A 9 -11.65 13.23 2.01
CA GLY A 9 -11.17 11.88 2.32
C GLY A 9 -10.28 11.30 1.22
N MET A 10 -10.67 11.45 -0.06
CA MET A 10 -9.84 11.06 -1.19
C MET A 10 -8.53 11.84 -1.24
N LEU A 11 -8.56 13.12 -0.88
CA LEU A 11 -7.38 13.97 -0.84
C LEU A 11 -6.41 13.49 0.25
N TYR A 12 -6.89 13.20 1.46
CA TYR A 12 -6.05 12.62 2.53
C TYR A 12 -5.46 11.26 2.14
N ALA A 13 -6.24 10.38 1.52
CA ALA A 13 -5.73 9.11 1.03
C ALA A 13 -4.66 9.28 -0.07
N SER A 14 -4.88 10.23 -0.99
CA SER A 14 -3.92 10.53 -2.05
C SER A 14 -2.62 11.13 -1.53
N LEU A 15 -2.65 11.83 -0.40
CA LEU A 15 -1.44 12.34 0.28
C LEU A 15 -0.68 11.23 1.04
N PHE A 16 -1.38 10.22 1.53
CA PHE A 16 -0.78 9.13 2.32
C PHE A 16 0.00 8.12 1.47
N VAL A 17 -0.47 7.85 0.24
CA VAL A 17 0.09 6.80 -0.63
C VAL A 17 1.50 7.12 -1.16
N PRO A 18 1.84 8.32 -1.64
CA PRO A 18 3.15 8.61 -2.22
C PRO A 18 4.33 8.40 -1.26
N PRO A 19 4.30 8.89 0.01
CA PRO A 19 5.36 8.60 0.97
C PRO A 19 5.54 7.10 1.20
N GLN A 20 4.45 6.35 1.36
CA GLN A 20 4.48 4.89 1.51
C GLN A 20 5.13 4.22 0.30
N ARG A 21 4.81 4.66 -0.92
CA ARG A 21 5.40 4.14 -2.17
C ARG A 21 6.88 4.48 -2.26
N ILE A 22 7.28 5.72 -1.95
CA ILE A 22 8.68 6.15 -1.98
C ILE A 22 9.51 5.34 -0.98
N LEU A 23 9.04 5.17 0.26
CA LEU A 23 9.72 4.35 1.27
C LEU A 23 9.84 2.88 0.82
N MET A 24 8.78 2.32 0.23
CA MET A 24 8.80 0.96 -0.26
C MET A 24 9.80 0.75 -1.41
N TRP A 25 9.81 1.66 -2.39
CA TRP A 25 10.74 1.60 -3.53
C TRP A 25 12.13 2.16 -3.22
N SER A 26 12.36 2.68 -2.01
CA SER A 26 13.67 3.13 -1.54
C SER A 26 14.26 2.20 -0.49
N TYR A 27 13.72 2.26 0.73
CA TYR A 27 14.17 1.43 1.85
C TYR A 27 13.79 -0.04 1.66
N GLY A 28 12.59 -0.31 1.12
CA GLY A 28 12.13 -1.68 0.88
C GLY A 28 13.05 -2.44 -0.08
N ILE A 29 13.44 -1.85 -1.21
CA ILE A 29 14.39 -2.48 -2.15
C ILE A 29 15.73 -2.76 -1.48
N SER A 30 16.23 -1.87 -0.63
CA SER A 30 17.49 -2.08 0.11
C SER A 30 17.46 -3.31 1.03
N LEU A 31 16.28 -3.65 1.56
CA LEU A 31 16.07 -4.86 2.38
C LEU A 31 16.00 -6.14 1.55
N TYR A 32 15.48 -6.08 0.31
CA TYR A 32 15.40 -7.23 -0.59
C TYR A 32 16.68 -7.44 -1.41
N SER A 33 17.43 -6.38 -1.67
CA SER A 33 18.66 -6.43 -2.46
C SER A 33 19.87 -6.88 -1.63
N GLN A 34 20.42 -8.05 -1.96
CA GLN A 34 21.68 -8.53 -1.39
C GLN A 34 22.92 -7.81 -1.94
N ASN A 35 22.82 -7.15 -3.11
CA ASN A 35 23.94 -6.49 -3.77
C ASN A 35 24.14 -5.03 -3.33
N LYS A 36 25.39 -4.63 -3.05
CA LYS A 36 25.73 -3.24 -2.66
C LYS A 36 25.46 -2.21 -3.77
N GLN A 37 25.49 -2.60 -5.05
CA GLN A 37 25.25 -1.70 -6.19
C GLN A 37 23.78 -1.29 -6.35
N GLU A 38 22.85 -2.11 -5.86
CA GLU A 38 21.40 -1.85 -5.91
C GLU A 38 20.92 -0.99 -4.72
N LYS A 39 21.77 -0.82 -3.70
CA LYS A 39 21.54 0.10 -2.56
C LYS A 39 21.94 1.55 -2.85
N SER A 40 22.45 1.84 -4.06
CA SER A 40 22.84 3.18 -4.45
C SER A 40 21.61 4.08 -4.60
N LEU A 41 21.60 5.21 -3.89
CA LEU A 41 20.53 6.21 -3.92
C LEU A 41 20.17 6.66 -5.35
N LYS A 42 21.17 6.69 -6.26
CA LYS A 42 20.94 7.01 -7.68
C LYS A 42 20.04 5.98 -8.37
N LYS A 43 20.23 4.69 -8.09
CA LYS A 43 19.49 3.58 -8.71
C LYS A 43 18.07 3.45 -8.14
N ILE A 44 17.91 3.83 -6.87
CA ILE A 44 16.61 3.94 -6.18
C ILE A 44 15.76 5.06 -6.79
N VAL A 45 16.33 6.25 -6.99
CA VAL A 45 15.61 7.38 -7.60
C VAL A 45 15.33 7.14 -9.08
N LEU A 46 16.22 6.42 -9.78
CA LEU A 46 16.03 5.98 -11.17
C LEU A 46 15.04 4.81 -11.31
N HIS A 47 14.47 4.29 -10.22
CA HIS A 47 13.51 3.21 -10.32
C HIS A 47 12.24 3.69 -11.05
N PRO A 48 11.75 2.98 -12.08
CA PRO A 48 10.63 3.43 -12.92
C PRO A 48 9.37 3.76 -12.12
N CYS A 49 9.11 3.04 -11.02
CA CYS A 49 7.99 3.36 -10.12
C CYS A 49 8.13 4.70 -9.39
N VAL A 50 9.35 5.09 -8.98
CA VAL A 50 9.60 6.37 -8.30
C VAL A 50 9.46 7.51 -9.31
N ILE A 51 10.04 7.36 -10.50
CA ILE A 51 9.90 8.31 -11.62
C ILE A 51 8.42 8.52 -11.97
N SER A 52 7.63 7.44 -12.01
CA SER A 52 6.19 7.51 -12.31
C SER A 52 5.40 8.30 -11.26
N ILE A 53 5.77 8.24 -9.98
CA ILE A 53 5.15 9.05 -8.92
C ILE A 53 5.44 10.53 -9.15
N PHE A 54 6.70 10.88 -9.44
CA PHE A 54 7.08 12.26 -9.73
C PHE A 54 6.38 12.80 -10.99
N ILE A 55 6.31 12.01 -12.06
CA ILE A 55 5.54 12.36 -13.27
C ILE A 55 4.07 12.59 -12.90
N GLY A 56 3.46 11.72 -12.09
CA GLY A 56 2.08 11.87 -11.65
C GLY A 56 1.83 13.17 -10.87
N ILE A 57 2.75 13.56 -9.99
CA ILE A 57 2.69 14.83 -9.25
C ILE A 57 2.83 16.02 -10.20
N ILE A 58 3.76 15.98 -11.16
CA ILE A 58 3.94 17.04 -12.16
C ILE A 58 2.67 17.19 -13.02
N VAL A 59 2.07 16.09 -13.45
CA VAL A 59 0.80 16.11 -14.19
C VAL A 59 -0.31 16.70 -13.32
N MET A 60 -0.39 16.36 -12.04
CA MET A 60 -1.39 16.95 -11.12
C MET A 60 -1.24 18.48 -11.01
N ILE A 61 0.00 18.99 -10.94
CA ILE A 61 0.29 20.42 -10.91
C ILE A 61 -0.05 21.08 -12.26
N ALA A 62 0.29 20.45 -13.38
CA ALA A 62 -0.03 20.95 -14.72
C ALA A 62 -1.54 21.08 -14.95
N TYR A 63 -2.33 20.11 -14.47
CA TYR A 63 -3.80 20.19 -14.50
C TYR A 63 -4.35 21.35 -13.67
N ASN A 64 -3.71 21.70 -12.55
CA ASN A 64 -4.08 22.86 -11.74
C ASN A 64 -3.81 24.19 -12.47
N LEU A 65 -2.80 24.20 -13.35
CA LEU A 65 -2.44 25.34 -14.21
C LEU A 65 -3.21 25.35 -15.55
N HIS A 66 -4.32 24.61 -15.65
CA HIS A 66 -5.15 24.46 -16.86
C HIS A 66 -4.45 23.84 -18.09
N ILE A 67 -3.31 23.18 -17.89
CA ILE A 67 -2.63 22.41 -18.95
C ILE A 67 -3.16 20.98 -18.90
N TYR A 68 -4.16 20.71 -19.73
CA TYR A 68 -4.79 19.39 -19.80
C TYR A 68 -4.05 18.46 -20.76
N LEU A 69 -3.82 17.23 -20.33
CA LEU A 69 -3.37 16.20 -21.26
C LEU A 69 -4.48 15.91 -22.29
N PRO A 70 -4.11 15.57 -23.55
CA PRO A 70 -5.07 15.13 -24.55
C PRO A 70 -5.95 13.99 -24.01
N THR A 71 -7.26 14.08 -24.27
CA THR A 71 -8.27 13.15 -23.74
C THR A 71 -7.95 11.68 -24.07
N GLY A 72 -7.38 11.42 -25.24
CA GLY A 72 -6.93 10.09 -25.65
C GLY A 72 -5.82 9.50 -24.76
N ILE A 73 -4.83 10.31 -24.37
CA ILE A 73 -3.70 9.87 -23.53
C ILE A 73 -4.20 9.62 -22.11
N SER A 74 -4.96 10.56 -21.55
CA SER A 74 -5.52 10.44 -20.20
C SER A 74 -6.40 9.20 -20.05
N LYS A 75 -7.27 8.93 -21.03
CA LYS A 75 -8.14 7.75 -21.02
C LYS A 75 -7.34 6.45 -21.11
N THR A 76 -6.32 6.39 -21.95
CA THR A 76 -5.45 5.21 -22.12
C THR A 76 -4.70 4.89 -20.83
N ILE A 77 -4.06 5.90 -20.23
CA ILE A 77 -3.35 5.75 -18.94
C ILE A 77 -4.32 5.27 -17.85
N LYS A 78 -5.52 5.85 -17.79
CA LYS A 78 -6.54 5.45 -16.81
C LYS A 78 -7.02 4.01 -17.01
N MET A 79 -7.23 3.58 -18.25
CA MET A 79 -7.61 2.20 -18.57
C MET A 79 -6.52 1.20 -18.16
N ILE A 80 -5.27 1.45 -18.54
CA ILE A 80 -4.13 0.60 -18.17
C ILE A 80 -3.96 0.56 -16.64
N GLY A 81 -4.04 1.72 -15.97
CA GLY A 81 -3.95 1.81 -14.52
C GLY A 81 -5.05 1.01 -13.80
N SER A 82 -6.28 1.06 -14.31
CA SER A 82 -7.43 0.32 -13.74
C SER A 82 -7.26 -1.20 -13.86
N CYS A 83 -6.59 -1.68 -14.90
CA CYS A 83 -6.28 -3.11 -15.08
C CYS A 83 -5.10 -3.60 -14.23
N SER A 84 -4.23 -2.72 -13.74
CA SER A 84 -3.03 -3.12 -12.97
C SER A 84 -3.37 -3.83 -11.67
N THR A 85 -4.40 -3.36 -10.96
CA THR A 85 -4.83 -3.92 -9.67
C THR A 85 -5.33 -5.37 -9.81
N PRO A 86 -6.29 -5.69 -10.70
CA PRO A 86 -6.73 -7.07 -10.89
C PRO A 86 -5.62 -7.98 -11.42
N LEU A 87 -4.73 -7.47 -12.29
CA LEU A 87 -3.55 -8.24 -12.74
C LEU A 87 -2.63 -8.61 -11.57
N CYS A 88 -2.33 -7.67 -10.67
CA CYS A 88 -1.55 -7.96 -9.47
C CYS A 88 -2.22 -9.02 -8.59
N LEU A 89 -3.55 -8.98 -8.45
CA LEU A 89 -4.30 -9.97 -7.67
C LEU A 89 -4.26 -11.36 -8.31
N ILE A 90 -4.36 -11.47 -9.64
CA ILE A 90 -4.21 -12.75 -10.36
C ILE A 90 -2.82 -13.35 -10.13
N VAL A 91 -1.77 -12.54 -10.27
CA VAL A 91 -0.37 -12.97 -10.03
C VAL A 91 -0.16 -13.42 -8.58
N VAL A 92 -0.74 -12.69 -7.63
CA VAL A 92 -0.71 -13.11 -6.22
C VAL A 92 -1.46 -14.42 -6.03
N GLY A 93 -2.58 -14.62 -6.71
CA GLY A 93 -3.38 -15.86 -6.67
C GLY A 93 -2.59 -17.08 -7.18
N THR A 94 -1.83 -16.93 -8.27
CA THR A 94 -0.97 -18.02 -8.77
C THR A 94 0.20 -18.33 -7.83
N PHE A 95 0.70 -17.33 -7.11
CA PHE A 95 1.67 -17.60 -6.04
C PHE A 95 1.02 -18.27 -4.83
N ALA A 96 -0.22 -17.90 -4.51
CA ALA A 96 -0.98 -18.52 -3.42
C ALA A 96 -1.34 -19.98 -3.71
N SER A 97 -1.65 -20.34 -4.96
CA SER A 97 -1.98 -21.73 -5.33
C SER A 97 -0.81 -22.70 -5.16
N ASN A 98 0.43 -22.20 -5.22
CA ASN A 98 1.63 -23.01 -4.96
C ASN A 98 1.90 -23.20 -3.46
N LEU A 99 1.10 -22.62 -2.56
CA LEU A 99 1.24 -22.77 -1.12
C LEU A 99 0.42 -23.96 -0.62
N ARG A 100 1.04 -24.82 0.19
CA ARG A 100 0.30 -25.81 0.97
C ARG A 100 -0.36 -25.11 2.17
N PHE A 101 -1.67 -25.27 2.34
CA PHE A 101 -2.43 -24.65 3.45
C PHE A 101 -1.83 -24.93 4.83
N ARG A 102 -1.24 -26.11 5.01
CA ARG A 102 -0.57 -26.51 6.27
C ARG A 102 0.64 -25.65 6.62
N GLU A 103 1.27 -25.01 5.63
CA GLU A 103 2.41 -24.14 5.82
C GLU A 103 2.05 -22.65 5.95
N LEU A 104 0.78 -22.29 5.69
CA LEU A 104 0.26 -20.95 5.98
C LEU A 104 0.19 -20.74 7.49
N ILE A 105 -0.23 -21.76 8.24
CA ILE A 105 -0.47 -21.70 9.69
C ILE A 105 0.84 -21.93 10.46
N ASN A 106 1.85 -21.10 10.19
CA ASN A 106 3.06 -21.07 11.00
C ASN A 106 2.91 -20.00 12.08
N LYS A 107 3.15 -20.35 13.35
CA LYS A 107 2.99 -19.44 14.50
C LYS A 107 3.69 -18.10 14.27
N HIS A 108 4.89 -18.12 13.68
CA HIS A 108 5.63 -16.89 13.39
C HIS A 108 4.95 -15.99 12.35
N VAL A 109 4.31 -16.56 11.31
CA VAL A 109 3.66 -15.79 10.24
C VAL A 109 2.35 -15.16 10.74
N ILE A 110 1.60 -15.92 11.54
CA ILE A 110 0.36 -15.45 12.17
C ILE A 110 0.66 -14.35 13.19
N LEU A 111 1.65 -14.56 14.06
CA LEU A 111 2.01 -13.58 15.10
C LEU A 111 2.56 -12.29 14.48
N PHE A 112 3.35 -12.38 13.40
CA PHE A 112 3.82 -11.20 12.67
C PHE A 112 2.69 -10.47 11.92
N SER A 113 1.74 -11.22 11.35
CA SER A 113 0.58 -10.61 10.68
C SER A 113 -0.34 -9.91 11.68
N ILE A 114 -0.63 -10.54 12.82
CA ILE A 114 -1.43 -9.95 13.90
C ILE A 114 -0.73 -8.72 14.50
N TYR A 115 0.57 -8.83 14.79
CA TYR A 115 1.34 -7.70 15.30
C TYR A 115 1.29 -6.53 14.31
N ARG A 116 1.56 -6.77 13.03
CA ARG A 116 1.50 -5.72 12.00
C ARG A 116 0.09 -5.12 11.86
N LEU A 117 -0.95 -5.94 11.92
CA LEU A 117 -2.31 -5.54 11.63
C LEU A 117 -3.04 -4.91 12.83
N ILE A 118 -2.56 -5.13 14.07
CA ILE A 118 -3.15 -4.57 15.29
C ILE A 118 -2.24 -3.50 15.92
N MET A 119 -0.93 -3.74 16.07
CA MET A 119 -0.06 -2.73 16.70
C MET A 119 0.03 -1.46 15.88
N ILE A 120 0.19 -1.55 14.55
CA ILE A 120 0.33 -0.36 13.71
C ILE A 120 -0.90 0.56 13.78
N PRO A 121 -2.13 0.08 13.57
CA PRO A 121 -3.30 0.95 13.70
C PRO A 121 -3.55 1.40 15.15
N CYS A 122 -3.26 0.58 16.17
CA CYS A 122 -3.39 1.00 17.57
C CYS A 122 -2.42 2.14 17.93
N ILE A 123 -1.15 2.04 17.53
CA ILE A 123 -0.14 3.09 17.77
C ILE A 123 -0.59 4.39 17.09
N ILE A 124 -1.10 4.29 15.86
CA ILE A 124 -1.53 5.45 15.07
C ILE A 124 -2.79 6.08 15.67
N LEU A 125 -3.73 5.27 16.16
CA LEU A 125 -4.92 5.74 16.86
C LEU A 125 -4.55 6.48 18.15
N ILE A 126 -3.61 5.93 18.94
CA ILE A 126 -3.10 6.58 20.16
C ILE A 126 -2.41 7.90 19.81
N LEU A 127 -1.59 7.93 18.75
CA LEU A 127 -0.92 9.15 18.29
C LEU A 127 -1.94 10.23 17.91
N PHE A 128 -2.98 9.87 17.16
CA PHE A 128 -4.05 10.79 16.77
C PHE A 128 -5.04 11.13 17.88
N LEU A 129 -4.98 10.44 19.02
CA LEU A 129 -5.68 10.86 20.24
C LEU A 129 -4.92 11.98 20.96
N ILE A 130 -3.59 11.99 20.87
CA ILE A 130 -2.71 12.98 21.51
C ILE A 130 -2.66 14.27 20.70
N PHE A 131 -2.69 14.18 19.36
CA PHE A 131 -2.74 15.36 18.49
C PHE A 131 -4.19 15.78 18.18
N PRO A 132 -4.53 17.09 18.25
CA PRO A 132 -5.85 17.60 17.88
C PRO A 132 -6.02 17.60 16.36
N VAL A 133 -6.24 16.43 15.77
CA VAL A 133 -6.44 16.25 14.33
C VAL A 133 -7.92 16.07 14.03
N ASN A 134 -8.38 16.61 12.90
CA ASN A 134 -9.77 16.48 12.45
C ASN A 134 -10.20 15.00 12.40
N ARG A 135 -11.39 14.69 12.95
CA ARG A 135 -11.97 13.34 13.01
C ARG A 135 -11.93 12.61 11.66
N LEU A 136 -12.20 13.31 10.57
CA LEU A 136 -12.19 12.71 9.23
C LEU A 136 -10.78 12.29 8.81
N CYS A 137 -9.77 13.12 9.08
CA CYS A 137 -8.36 12.82 8.78
C CYS A 137 -7.86 11.64 9.62
N ARG A 138 -8.17 11.63 10.92
CA ARG A 138 -7.86 10.51 11.82
C ARG A 138 -8.43 9.19 11.29
N ASN A 139 -9.72 9.17 10.97
CA ASN A 139 -10.40 7.94 10.55
C ASN A 139 -9.84 7.42 9.22
N VAL A 140 -9.58 8.30 8.25
CA VAL A 140 -8.99 7.91 6.96
C VAL A 140 -7.58 7.35 7.15
N CYS A 141 -6.72 8.02 7.93
CA CYS A 141 -5.34 7.56 8.16
C CYS A 141 -5.31 6.21 8.90
N VAL A 142 -6.11 6.03 9.95
CA VAL A 142 -6.20 4.76 10.67
C VAL A 142 -6.71 3.65 9.74
N LEU A 143 -7.75 3.92 8.95
CA LEU A 143 -8.30 2.95 7.99
C LEU A 143 -7.26 2.54 6.93
N LEU A 144 -6.50 3.51 6.39
CA LEU A 144 -5.44 3.24 5.41
C LEU A 144 -4.31 2.38 6.00
N THR A 145 -4.07 2.47 7.31
CA THR A 145 -3.04 1.67 7.99
C THR A 145 -3.49 0.27 8.33
N ALA A 146 -4.81 0.03 8.37
CA ALA A 146 -5.41 -1.29 8.54
C ALA A 146 -5.48 -2.10 7.22
N ILE A 147 -5.03 -1.51 6.10
CA ILE A 147 -4.95 -2.22 4.81
C ILE A 147 -3.96 -3.39 4.92
N PRO A 148 -4.27 -4.56 4.33
CA PRO A 148 -3.40 -5.74 4.36
C PRO A 148 -2.04 -5.51 3.69
N ALA A 149 -1.13 -6.48 3.81
CA ALA A 149 0.21 -6.38 3.26
C ALA A 149 0.20 -6.14 1.73
N ALA A 150 1.09 -5.25 1.26
CA ALA A 150 1.11 -4.81 -0.12
C ALA A 150 1.54 -5.93 -1.10
N THR A 151 0.77 -6.15 -2.17
CA THR A 151 1.06 -7.10 -3.25
C THR A 151 2.45 -6.93 -3.86
N ALA A 152 2.93 -5.69 -3.93
CA ALA A 152 4.26 -5.40 -4.45
C ALA A 152 5.41 -6.02 -3.62
N THR A 153 5.22 -6.38 -2.34
CA THR A 153 6.28 -7.07 -1.57
C THR A 153 6.49 -8.50 -2.05
N VAL A 154 5.44 -9.18 -2.52
CA VAL A 154 5.53 -10.52 -3.10
C VAL A 154 6.27 -10.47 -4.43
N LEU A 155 5.92 -9.49 -5.27
CA LEU A 155 6.56 -9.28 -6.57
C LEU A 155 8.06 -8.97 -6.41
N LEU A 156 8.41 -8.06 -5.50
CA LEU A 156 9.80 -7.74 -5.17
C LEU A 156 10.55 -8.95 -4.60
N ALA A 157 9.96 -9.66 -3.64
CA ALA A 157 10.56 -10.86 -3.08
C ALA A 157 10.89 -11.91 -4.16
N LYS A 158 10.00 -12.07 -5.16
CA LYS A 158 10.24 -12.96 -6.30
C LYS A 158 11.32 -12.43 -7.24
N GLN A 159 11.30 -11.14 -7.57
CA GLN A 159 12.27 -10.50 -8.47
C GLN A 159 13.70 -10.53 -7.90
N TYR A 160 13.84 -10.32 -6.59
CA TYR A 160 15.13 -10.32 -5.89
C TYR A 160 15.53 -11.70 -5.34
N SER A 161 14.80 -12.77 -5.67
CA SER A 161 15.06 -14.15 -5.20
C SER A 161 15.10 -14.29 -3.67
N VAL A 162 14.41 -13.42 -2.93
CA VAL A 162 14.32 -13.43 -1.46
C VAL A 162 13.01 -14.09 -1.06
N ASN A 163 13.05 -15.25 -0.39
CA ASN A 163 11.94 -15.93 0.30
C ASN A 163 10.51 -15.55 -0.16
N ALA A 164 10.23 -15.67 -1.47
CA ALA A 164 8.95 -15.24 -2.05
C ALA A 164 7.75 -15.99 -1.46
N LEU A 165 7.94 -17.28 -1.13
CA LEU A 165 6.95 -18.11 -0.43
C LEU A 165 6.53 -17.51 0.91
N PHE A 166 7.47 -16.95 1.68
CA PHE A 166 7.15 -16.32 2.96
C PHE A 166 6.34 -15.03 2.77
N ALA A 167 6.74 -14.19 1.82
CA ALA A 167 6.02 -12.96 1.50
C ALA A 167 4.57 -13.25 1.04
N THR A 168 4.37 -14.27 0.21
CA THR A 168 3.02 -14.69 -0.22
C THR A 168 2.19 -15.21 0.94
N LYS A 169 2.77 -16.02 1.84
CA LYS A 169 2.07 -16.51 3.05
C LYS A 169 1.57 -15.37 3.92
N VAL A 170 2.43 -14.39 4.22
CA VAL A 170 2.07 -13.18 4.99
C VAL A 170 0.95 -12.41 4.29
N LEU A 171 1.07 -12.22 2.97
CA LEU A 171 0.07 -11.46 2.22
C LEU A 171 -1.31 -12.12 2.24
N VAL A 172 -1.38 -13.42 1.94
CA VAL A 172 -2.65 -14.17 1.93
C VAL A 172 -3.28 -14.17 3.32
N LEU A 173 -2.49 -14.44 4.37
CA LEU A 173 -3.00 -14.39 5.74
C LEU A 173 -3.48 -12.99 6.14
N SER A 174 -2.73 -11.94 5.82
CA SER A 174 -3.14 -10.56 6.14
C SER A 174 -4.41 -10.15 5.39
N SER A 175 -4.59 -10.62 4.15
CA SER A 175 -5.79 -10.37 3.35
C SER A 175 -7.01 -11.11 3.89
N LEU A 176 -6.82 -12.34 4.40
CA LEU A 176 -7.89 -13.08 5.09
C LEU A 176 -8.24 -12.40 6.43
N LEU A 177 -7.23 -12.02 7.22
CA LEU A 177 -7.44 -11.30 8.48
C LEU A 177 -8.08 -9.93 8.26
N SER A 178 -7.81 -9.24 7.15
CA SER A 178 -8.41 -7.93 6.88
C SER A 178 -9.93 -7.99 6.71
N ILE A 179 -10.49 -9.13 6.31
CA ILE A 179 -11.96 -9.34 6.26
C ILE A 179 -12.59 -9.12 7.63
N LEU A 180 -11.90 -9.51 8.71
CA LEU A 180 -12.36 -9.32 10.09
C LEU A 180 -11.85 -8.01 10.70
N THR A 181 -10.64 -7.58 10.33
CA THR A 181 -9.97 -6.43 10.96
C THR A 181 -10.55 -5.11 10.47
N ILE A 182 -10.89 -5.00 9.17
CA ILE A 182 -11.51 -3.79 8.61
C ILE A 182 -12.83 -3.45 9.32
N PRO A 183 -13.84 -4.35 9.40
CA PRO A 183 -15.09 -4.04 10.07
C PRO A 183 -14.89 -3.72 11.56
N PHE A 184 -13.97 -4.43 12.23
CA PHE A 184 -13.63 -4.17 13.63
C PHE A 184 -13.04 -2.77 13.83
N VAL A 185 -12.09 -2.36 12.99
CA VAL A 185 -11.46 -1.03 13.06
C VAL A 185 -12.46 0.08 12.74
N THR A 186 -13.34 -0.11 11.75
CA THR A 186 -14.42 0.86 11.48
C THR A 186 -15.37 1.01 12.66
N TYR A 187 -15.75 -0.09 13.30
CA TYR A 187 -16.62 -0.06 14.49
C TYR A 187 -15.93 0.66 15.67
N LEU A 188 -14.64 0.39 15.89
CA LEU A 188 -13.85 1.07 16.92
C LEU A 188 -13.77 2.59 16.66
N LEU A 189 -13.61 3.00 15.39
CA LEU A 189 -13.56 4.41 14.98
C LEU A 189 -14.92 5.12 15.07
N GLU A 190 -16.04 4.40 15.02
CA GLU A 190 -17.37 4.98 15.28
C GLU A 190 -17.58 5.29 16.77
N ILE A 191 -16.97 4.50 17.66
CA ILE A 191 -17.09 4.67 19.12
C ILE A 191 -16.24 5.86 19.64
N VAL A 192 -15.13 6.19 18.96
CA VAL A 192 -14.12 7.20 19.39
C VAL A 192 -14.22 8.52 18.61
#